data_AF-A0A4U1LPT3-F1
#
_entry.id   AF-A0A4U1LPT3-F1
#
_cell.length_a   1.000
_cell.length_b   1.000
_cell.length_c   1.000
_cell.angle_alpha   90.00
_cell.angle_beta   90.00
_cell.angle_gamma   90.00
#
_symmetry.space_group_name_H-M   'P 1'
#
loop_
_entity.id
_entity.type
_entity.pdbx_description
1 polymer ?
#
loop_
_entity_poly.entity_id
_entity_poly.type
_entity_poly.pdbx_seq_one_letter_code
_entity_poly.pdbx_strand_id
1 'polypeptide(L)'
;MKTFRRLLQFYLDASIHVGLAVSSLYYVTLEKLNISFDFWYAIFLWSATIVGYNFIKYGVEARKYILVSTPHHRTIQLFSFIVGFLAFYVLFVYVDTQLYLPLCILAVISALYAIPFLPRAKNLRSLGGVKIFLVALVWAGFTLWIPILAECKVFDLTILWLFLQQLVLVLVLLIPFEIRDLKYDALELRTLPQRFGIAKTKQIGYGLLLFYVLLALIERRVSTIGYWQDVLWIFLLFLALFFTRIQQKNNYAALWVEAIPIVMALFTMLYKSAL
;
A
#
# COMPACT_ATOMS: atom_id res chain seq x y z
N MET A 1 4.84 -29.49 6.48
CA MET A 1 5.29 -28.26 7.18
C MET A 1 6.35 -27.45 6.43
N LYS A 2 7.41 -28.05 5.85
CA LYS A 2 8.46 -27.30 5.11
C LYS A 2 7.95 -26.64 3.82
N THR A 3 7.11 -27.32 3.04
CA THR A 3 6.54 -26.80 1.77
C THR A 3 5.65 -25.59 1.99
N PHE A 4 4.71 -25.66 2.95
CA PHE A 4 3.83 -24.53 3.30
C PHE A 4 4.63 -23.29 3.71
N ARG A 5 5.66 -23.46 4.55
CA ARG A 5 6.53 -22.35 4.96
C ARG A 5 7.27 -21.72 3.78
N ARG A 6 7.73 -22.54 2.81
CA ARG A 6 8.40 -22.05 1.59
C ARG A 6 7.43 -21.27 0.68
N LEU A 7 6.21 -21.78 0.50
CA LEU A 7 5.17 -21.09 -0.28
C LEU A 7 4.78 -19.76 0.36
N LEU A 8 4.57 -19.75 1.68
CA LEU A 8 4.28 -18.52 2.42
C LEU A 8 5.43 -17.51 2.32
N GLN A 9 6.67 -17.98 2.44
CA GLN A 9 7.84 -17.12 2.30
C GLN A 9 7.91 -16.51 0.89
N PHE A 10 7.70 -17.31 -0.16
CA PHE A 10 7.65 -16.81 -1.53
C PHE A 10 6.51 -15.80 -1.73
N TYR A 11 5.33 -16.07 -1.19
CA TYR A 11 4.17 -15.18 -1.24
C TYR A 11 4.46 -13.79 -0.64
N LEU A 12 5.18 -13.74 0.47
CA LEU A 12 5.60 -12.50 1.13
C LEU A 12 6.77 -11.82 0.38
N ASP A 13 7.79 -12.59 0.01
CA ASP A 13 8.99 -12.07 -0.63
C ASP A 13 8.70 -11.50 -2.02
N ALA A 14 7.80 -12.14 -2.77
CA ALA A 14 7.35 -11.74 -4.11
C ALA A 14 6.25 -10.66 -4.09
N SER A 15 5.97 -10.06 -2.92
CA SER A 15 5.01 -8.95 -2.75
C SER A 15 3.57 -9.27 -3.17
N ILE A 16 3.20 -10.54 -3.26
CA ILE A 16 1.84 -10.97 -3.62
C ILE A 16 0.85 -10.53 -2.54
N HIS A 17 1.25 -10.61 -1.28
CA HIS A 17 0.44 -10.17 -0.15
C HIS A 17 0.12 -8.67 -0.20
N VAL A 18 1.13 -7.83 -0.44
CA VAL A 18 0.95 -6.38 -0.61
C VAL A 18 0.03 -6.07 -1.80
N GLY A 19 0.23 -6.76 -2.93
CA GLY A 19 -0.66 -6.62 -4.09
C GLY A 19 -2.11 -6.88 -3.73
N LEU A 20 -2.38 -7.95 -2.97
CA LEU A 20 -3.73 -8.27 -2.50
C LEU A 20 -4.26 -7.22 -1.53
N ALA A 21 -3.43 -6.69 -0.64
CA ALA A 21 -3.81 -5.63 0.28
C ALA A 21 -4.21 -4.34 -0.46
N VAL A 22 -3.45 -3.93 -1.47
CA VAL A 22 -3.75 -2.74 -2.28
C VAL A 22 -5.04 -2.93 -3.09
N SER A 23 -5.24 -4.08 -3.74
CA SER A 23 -6.51 -4.38 -4.44
C SER A 23 -7.70 -4.51 -3.49
N SER A 24 -7.48 -4.97 -2.27
CA SER A 24 -8.52 -5.00 -1.22
C SER A 24 -8.88 -3.60 -0.74
N LEU A 25 -7.90 -2.71 -0.60
CA LEU A 25 -8.14 -1.31 -0.29
C LEU A 25 -8.91 -0.61 -1.42
N TYR A 26 -8.56 -0.89 -2.69
CA TYR A 26 -9.35 -0.46 -3.85
C TYR A 26 -10.80 -0.89 -3.74
N TYR A 27 -11.07 -2.18 -3.50
CA TYR A 27 -12.44 -2.68 -3.32
C TYR A 27 -13.20 -1.94 -2.21
N VAL A 28 -12.62 -1.82 -1.01
CA VAL A 28 -13.24 -1.09 0.11
C VAL A 28 -13.52 0.38 -0.26
N THR A 29 -12.65 0.99 -1.06
CA THR A 29 -12.81 2.38 -1.51
C THR A 29 -13.97 2.54 -2.49
N LEU A 30 -14.11 1.62 -3.46
CA LEU A 30 -15.24 1.64 -4.39
C LEU A 30 -16.58 1.54 -3.65
N GLU A 31 -16.62 0.72 -2.60
CA GLU A 31 -17.80 0.55 -1.78
C GLU A 31 -18.20 1.83 -1.05
N LYS A 32 -17.22 2.56 -0.50
CA LYS A 32 -17.46 3.89 0.08
C LYS A 32 -17.93 4.91 -0.98
N LEU A 33 -17.39 4.82 -2.19
CA LEU A 33 -17.73 5.71 -3.29
C LEU A 33 -19.02 5.33 -4.03
N ASN A 34 -19.63 4.18 -3.72
CA ASN A 34 -20.71 3.57 -4.52
C ASN A 34 -20.33 3.49 -6.01
N ILE A 35 -19.18 2.91 -6.31
CA ILE A 35 -18.68 2.65 -7.68
C ILE A 35 -18.70 1.14 -7.91
N SER A 36 -19.05 0.70 -9.12
CA SER A 36 -19.02 -0.71 -9.47
C SER A 36 -17.59 -1.27 -9.45
N PHE A 37 -17.46 -2.52 -9.02
CA PHE A 37 -16.17 -3.19 -8.99
C PHE A 37 -15.70 -3.55 -10.40
N ASP A 38 -14.58 -2.95 -10.82
CA ASP A 38 -13.87 -3.34 -12.04
C ASP A 38 -12.81 -4.40 -11.70
N PHE A 39 -13.10 -5.64 -12.12
CA PHE A 39 -12.21 -6.77 -11.95
C PHE A 39 -10.89 -6.61 -12.70
N TRP A 40 -10.91 -6.09 -13.93
CA TRP A 40 -9.70 -5.95 -14.73
C TRP A 40 -8.78 -4.89 -14.14
N TYR A 41 -9.33 -3.76 -13.69
CA TYR A 41 -8.54 -2.77 -12.96
C TYR A 41 -7.94 -3.34 -11.67
N ALA A 42 -8.68 -4.17 -10.92
CA ALA A 42 -8.15 -4.83 -9.72
C ALA A 42 -6.97 -5.79 -10.04
N ILE A 43 -7.03 -6.52 -11.16
CA ILE A 43 -5.93 -7.37 -11.65
C ILE A 43 -4.73 -6.53 -12.10
N PHE A 44 -4.96 -5.43 -12.81
CA PHE A 44 -3.91 -4.48 -13.18
C PHE A 44 -3.22 -3.95 -11.92
N LEU A 45 -3.99 -3.47 -10.94
CA LEU A 45 -3.48 -2.90 -9.70
C LEU A 45 -2.69 -3.94 -8.88
N TRP A 46 -3.21 -5.16 -8.74
CA TRP A 46 -2.52 -6.26 -8.08
C TRP A 46 -1.16 -6.55 -8.75
N SER A 47 -1.16 -6.66 -10.08
CA SER A 47 0.01 -7.00 -10.87
C SER A 47 1.06 -5.88 -10.86
N ALA A 48 0.62 -4.63 -11.04
CA ALA A 48 1.48 -3.45 -11.00
C ALA A 48 2.11 -3.25 -9.60
N THR A 49 1.34 -3.51 -8.54
CA THR A 49 1.85 -3.47 -7.15
C THR A 49 2.95 -4.50 -6.94
N ILE A 50 2.76 -5.75 -7.39
CA ILE A 50 3.78 -6.80 -7.32
C ILE A 50 5.07 -6.36 -8.01
N VAL A 51 4.97 -5.88 -9.25
CA VAL A 51 6.13 -5.42 -10.04
C VAL A 51 6.83 -4.25 -9.35
N GLY A 52 6.08 -3.22 -8.94
CA GLY A 52 6.64 -2.03 -8.30
C GLY A 52 7.36 -2.35 -6.99
N TYR A 53 6.74 -3.13 -6.10
CA TYR A 53 7.36 -3.50 -4.83
C TYR A 53 8.54 -4.45 -4.99
N ASN A 54 8.48 -5.41 -5.92
CA ASN A 54 9.62 -6.28 -6.19
C ASN A 54 10.79 -5.50 -6.82
N PHE A 55 10.51 -4.52 -7.68
CA PHE A 55 11.53 -3.61 -8.19
C PHE A 55 12.17 -2.78 -7.07
N ILE A 56 11.38 -2.26 -6.11
CA ILE A 56 11.90 -1.54 -4.94
C ILE A 56 12.74 -2.45 -4.03
N LYS A 57 12.34 -3.71 -3.84
CA LYS A 57 13.03 -4.68 -2.97
C LYS A 57 14.34 -5.19 -3.58
N TYR A 58 14.34 -5.48 -4.89
CA TYR A 58 15.42 -6.23 -5.52
C TYR A 58 16.10 -5.52 -6.70
N GLY A 59 15.46 -4.49 -7.29
CA GLY A 59 15.88 -3.84 -8.55
C GLY A 59 16.70 -2.55 -8.44
N VAL A 60 16.72 -1.91 -7.27
CA VAL A 60 17.42 -0.62 -7.06
C VAL A 60 18.94 -0.73 -7.26
N GLU A 61 19.51 -1.92 -7.09
CA GLU A 61 20.87 -2.21 -7.53
C GLU A 61 20.83 -2.77 -8.96
N ALA A 62 20.82 -1.91 -9.98
CA ALA A 62 20.67 -2.31 -11.39
C ALA A 62 21.66 -3.41 -11.85
N ARG A 63 22.85 -3.50 -11.23
CA ARG A 63 23.78 -4.64 -11.42
C ARG A 63 23.24 -5.97 -10.87
N LYS A 64 22.54 -5.98 -9.74
CA LYS A 64 21.96 -7.17 -9.10
C LYS A 64 20.62 -7.62 -9.69
N TYR A 65 19.89 -6.76 -10.41
CA TYR A 65 18.67 -7.21 -11.09
C TYR A 65 19.01 -8.02 -12.35
N ILE A 66 20.03 -7.63 -13.12
CA ILE A 66 20.46 -8.39 -14.31
C ILE A 66 21.39 -9.55 -13.91
N LEU A 67 22.29 -9.35 -12.93
CA LEU A 67 23.15 -10.39 -12.36
C LEU A 67 22.56 -10.86 -11.05
N VAL A 68 21.52 -11.68 -11.12
CA VAL A 68 20.79 -12.12 -9.94
C VAL A 68 21.71 -12.93 -9.02
N SER A 69 21.89 -12.46 -7.78
CA SER A 69 22.89 -13.03 -6.87
C SER A 69 22.48 -14.36 -6.23
N THR A 70 21.20 -14.74 -6.26
CA THR A 70 20.70 -16.01 -5.68
C THR A 70 19.59 -16.64 -6.53
N PRO A 71 19.46 -17.99 -6.56
CA PRO A 71 18.37 -18.68 -7.27
C PRO A 71 16.97 -18.24 -6.86
N HIS A 72 16.75 -17.93 -5.56
CA HIS A 72 15.45 -17.46 -5.04
C HIS A 72 15.03 -16.11 -5.64
N HIS A 73 15.96 -15.15 -5.70
CA HIS A 73 15.68 -13.85 -6.33
C HIS A 73 15.40 -14.00 -7.83
N ARG A 74 16.01 -14.99 -8.51
CA ARG A 74 15.77 -15.23 -9.93
C ARG A 74 14.35 -15.72 -10.18
N THR A 75 13.82 -16.56 -9.29
CA THR A 75 12.42 -16.99 -9.34
C THR A 75 11.46 -15.81 -9.13
N ILE A 76 11.73 -14.93 -8.16
CA ILE A 76 10.92 -13.73 -7.92
C ILE A 76 10.97 -12.78 -9.13
N GLN A 77 12.13 -12.64 -9.75
CA GLN A 77 12.27 -11.81 -10.96
C GLN A 77 11.48 -12.38 -12.13
N LEU A 78 11.60 -13.69 -12.41
CA LEU A 78 10.82 -14.33 -13.47
C LEU A 78 9.32 -14.18 -13.23
N PHE A 79 8.87 -14.41 -11.99
CA PHE A 79 7.48 -14.18 -11.59
C PHE A 79 7.06 -12.73 -11.83
N SER A 80 7.90 -11.75 -11.47
CA SER A 80 7.63 -10.33 -11.67
C SER A 80 7.55 -9.97 -13.16
N PHE A 81 8.34 -10.59 -14.03
CA PHE A 81 8.22 -10.42 -15.49
C PHE A 81 6.88 -10.95 -16.02
N ILE A 82 6.49 -12.17 -15.62
CA ILE A 82 5.23 -12.78 -16.04
C ILE A 82 4.05 -11.91 -15.60
N VAL A 83 4.04 -11.48 -14.34
CA VAL A 83 2.99 -10.61 -13.79
C VAL A 83 3.05 -9.20 -14.41
N GLY A 84 4.24 -8.73 -14.79
CA GLY A 84 4.40 -7.48 -15.55
C GLY A 84 3.80 -7.53 -16.95
N PHE A 85 3.95 -8.66 -17.65
CA PHE A 85 3.25 -8.88 -18.93
C PHE A 85 1.73 -8.90 -18.74
N LEU A 86 1.23 -9.51 -17.66
CA LEU A 86 -0.19 -9.46 -17.32
C LEU A 86 -0.65 -8.01 -17.05
N ALA A 87 0.09 -7.24 -16.25
CA ALA A 87 -0.23 -5.83 -16.01
C ALA A 87 -0.28 -5.02 -17.31
N PHE A 88 0.70 -5.22 -18.20
CA PHE A 88 0.75 -4.57 -19.50
C PHE A 88 -0.43 -4.98 -20.38
N TYR A 89 -0.69 -6.29 -20.51
CA TYR A 89 -1.84 -6.79 -21.27
C TYR A 89 -3.16 -6.17 -20.79
N VAL A 90 -3.39 -6.16 -19.48
CA VAL A 90 -4.61 -5.60 -18.92
C VAL A 90 -4.72 -4.10 -19.14
N LEU A 91 -3.61 -3.36 -18.97
CA LEU A 91 -3.56 -1.92 -19.24
C LEU A 91 -3.98 -1.59 -20.67
N PHE A 92 -3.50 -2.34 -21.68
CA PHE A 92 -3.78 -2.03 -23.08
C PHE A 92 -5.13 -2.54 -23.60
N VAL A 93 -5.69 -3.58 -22.96
CA VAL A 93 -6.92 -4.23 -23.43
C VAL A 93 -8.16 -3.77 -22.68
N TYR A 94 -8.06 -3.52 -21.38
CA TYR A 94 -9.24 -3.31 -20.52
C TYR A 94 -9.28 -1.94 -19.84
N VAL A 95 -8.15 -1.22 -19.73
CA VAL A 95 -8.13 0.10 -19.07
C VAL A 95 -8.38 1.19 -20.09
N ASP A 96 -9.32 2.09 -19.80
CA ASP A 96 -9.64 3.21 -20.69
C ASP A 96 -8.44 4.14 -20.89
N THR A 97 -8.27 4.59 -22.13
CA THR A 97 -7.14 5.44 -22.56
C THR A 97 -7.10 6.78 -21.82
N GLN A 98 -8.25 7.30 -21.36
CA GLN A 98 -8.33 8.51 -20.53
C GLN A 98 -7.54 8.37 -19.21
N LEU A 99 -7.35 7.15 -18.72
CA LEU A 99 -6.62 6.87 -17.48
C LEU A 99 -5.11 6.74 -17.69
N TYR A 100 -4.62 6.71 -18.94
CA TYR A 100 -3.19 6.49 -19.20
C TYR A 100 -2.31 7.60 -18.66
N LEU A 101 -2.72 8.87 -18.81
CA LEU A 101 -1.96 10.00 -18.28
C LEU A 101 -1.86 9.97 -16.74
N PRO A 102 -2.96 9.87 -15.96
CA PRO A 102 -2.85 9.80 -14.51
C PRO A 102 -2.11 8.54 -14.02
N LEU A 103 -2.28 7.39 -14.68
CA LEU A 103 -1.51 6.18 -14.38
C LEU A 103 -0.01 6.37 -14.65
N CYS A 104 0.35 7.03 -15.75
CA CYS A 104 1.74 7.36 -16.09
C CYS A 104 2.36 8.28 -15.02
N ILE A 105 1.63 9.29 -14.56
CA ILE A 105 2.09 10.19 -13.47
C ILE A 105 2.38 9.37 -12.19
N LEU A 106 1.46 8.48 -11.79
CA LEU A 106 1.68 7.63 -10.61
C LEU A 106 2.85 6.65 -10.79
N ALA A 107 3.02 6.11 -11.99
CA ALA A 107 4.16 5.25 -12.34
C ALA A 107 5.49 6.02 -12.25
N VAL A 108 5.54 7.26 -12.75
CA VAL A 108 6.72 8.13 -12.65
C VAL A 108 7.04 8.46 -11.20
N ILE A 109 6.05 8.85 -10.38
CA ILE A 109 6.25 9.09 -8.94
C ILE A 109 6.81 7.84 -8.25
N SER A 110 6.26 6.67 -8.58
CA SER A 110 6.72 5.38 -8.03
C SER A 110 8.15 5.03 -8.47
N ALA A 111 8.53 5.35 -9.72
CA ALA A 111 9.88 5.17 -10.22
C ALA A 111 10.88 6.11 -9.53
N LEU A 112 10.53 7.40 -9.38
CA LEU A 112 11.34 8.42 -8.69
C LEU A 112 11.51 8.12 -7.19
N TYR A 113 10.58 7.39 -6.60
CA TYR A 113 10.74 6.86 -5.24
C TYR A 113 11.94 5.91 -5.13
N ALA A 114 12.10 5.00 -6.09
CA ALA A 114 13.13 3.97 -6.08
C ALA A 114 14.46 4.42 -6.69
N ILE A 115 14.41 5.16 -7.81
CA ILE A 115 15.56 5.48 -8.67
C ILE A 115 16.05 6.91 -8.38
N PRO A 116 17.36 7.13 -8.17
CA PRO A 116 17.89 8.48 -8.03
C PRO A 116 17.79 9.24 -9.37
N PHE A 117 17.17 10.41 -9.35
CA PHE A 117 16.92 11.21 -10.56
C PHE A 117 18.18 11.89 -11.12
N LEU A 118 19.18 12.19 -10.26
CA LEU A 118 20.46 12.77 -10.68
C LEU A 118 21.63 11.94 -10.14
N PRO A 119 22.80 11.90 -10.83
CA PRO A 119 23.96 11.09 -10.42
C PRO A 119 24.50 11.37 -9.02
N ARG A 120 24.21 12.56 -8.47
CA ARG A 120 24.56 12.98 -7.10
C ARG A 120 23.34 13.19 -6.20
N ALA A 121 22.12 13.05 -6.72
CA ALA A 121 20.92 13.18 -5.92
C ALA A 121 20.52 11.85 -5.31
N LYS A 122 20.03 11.96 -4.08
CA LYS A 122 19.38 10.89 -3.34
C LYS A 122 18.00 10.59 -3.96
N ASN A 123 17.60 9.31 -4.01
CA ASN A 123 16.23 8.95 -4.41
C ASN A 123 15.21 9.45 -3.38
N LEU A 124 13.93 9.61 -3.75
CA LEU A 124 12.94 10.16 -2.82
C LEU A 124 12.72 9.27 -1.59
N ARG A 125 12.95 7.95 -1.72
CA ARG A 125 12.93 6.99 -0.60
C ARG A 125 13.92 7.34 0.51
N SER A 126 15.05 7.95 0.18
CA SER A 126 16.07 8.33 1.15
C SER A 126 15.84 9.71 1.79
N LEU A 127 14.78 10.42 1.40
CA LEU A 127 14.38 11.71 1.99
C LEU A 127 13.53 11.53 3.25
N GLY A 128 14.13 11.14 4.39
CA GLY A 128 13.47 11.29 5.70
C GLY A 128 12.06 10.72 5.81
N GLY A 129 11.24 11.31 6.68
CA GLY A 129 9.81 11.00 6.81
C GLY A 129 8.97 11.26 5.55
N VAL A 130 9.49 11.91 4.50
CA VAL A 130 8.76 12.16 3.24
C VAL A 130 8.47 10.84 2.51
N LYS A 131 9.33 9.83 2.69
CA LYS A 131 9.21 8.53 2.00
C LYS A 131 7.84 7.86 2.22
N ILE A 132 7.30 7.90 3.44
CA ILE A 132 6.01 7.25 3.75
C ILE A 132 4.83 8.04 3.21
N PHE A 133 4.94 9.36 3.09
CA PHE A 133 3.90 10.20 2.46
C PHE A 133 3.78 9.92 0.97
N LEU A 134 4.91 9.72 0.26
CA LEU A 134 4.88 9.35 -1.15
C LEU A 134 4.22 8.00 -1.38
N VAL A 135 4.49 7.00 -0.53
CA VAL A 135 3.83 5.70 -0.60
C VAL A 135 2.33 5.85 -0.36
N ALA A 136 1.91 6.62 0.65
CA ALA A 136 0.50 6.87 0.94
C ALA A 136 -0.21 7.60 -0.22
N LEU A 137 0.45 8.58 -0.84
CA LEU A 137 -0.07 9.30 -2.01
C LEU A 137 -0.23 8.39 -3.22
N VAL A 138 0.74 7.52 -3.49
CA VAL A 138 0.66 6.56 -4.61
C VAL A 138 -0.47 5.56 -4.36
N TRP A 139 -0.60 5.03 -3.13
CA TRP A 139 -1.71 4.15 -2.77
C TRP A 139 -3.04 4.84 -3.02
N ALA A 140 -3.29 6.01 -2.42
CA ALA A 140 -4.52 6.77 -2.63
C ALA A 140 -4.74 7.16 -4.11
N GLY A 141 -3.67 7.41 -4.85
CA GLY A 141 -3.70 7.61 -6.30
C GLY A 141 -4.37 6.45 -7.01
N PHE A 142 -3.84 5.25 -6.84
CA PHE A 142 -4.37 4.05 -7.49
C PHE A 142 -5.72 3.58 -6.92
N THR A 143 -5.93 3.65 -5.61
CA THR A 143 -7.10 3.05 -4.97
C THR A 143 -8.31 3.97 -4.89
N LEU A 144 -8.14 5.29 -5.04
CA LEU A 144 -9.22 6.30 -4.97
C LEU A 144 -9.27 7.22 -6.18
N TRP A 145 -8.15 7.85 -6.55
CA TRP A 145 -8.20 8.84 -7.63
C TRP A 145 -8.48 8.23 -8.99
N ILE A 146 -7.82 7.11 -9.33
CA ILE A 146 -8.10 6.42 -10.60
C ILE A 146 -9.58 6.00 -10.72
N PRO A 147 -10.22 5.31 -9.76
CA PRO A 147 -11.64 4.99 -9.90
C PRO A 147 -12.57 6.20 -9.95
N ILE A 148 -12.25 7.30 -9.27
CA ILE A 148 -13.02 8.55 -9.37
C ILE A 148 -12.93 9.13 -10.79
N LEU A 149 -11.74 9.12 -11.38
CA LEU A 149 -11.50 9.58 -12.75
C LEU A 149 -12.17 8.66 -13.77
N ALA A 150 -12.18 7.35 -13.53
CA ALA A 150 -12.84 6.37 -14.40
C ALA A 150 -14.35 6.60 -14.50
N GLU A 151 -14.99 6.94 -13.38
CA GLU A 151 -16.42 7.24 -13.28
C GLU A 151 -16.77 8.71 -13.59
N CYS A 152 -15.80 9.52 -14.03
CA CYS A 152 -15.97 10.94 -14.31
C CYS A 152 -16.65 11.72 -13.16
N LYS A 153 -16.42 11.31 -11.90
CA LYS A 153 -17.05 11.97 -10.75
C LYS A 153 -16.44 13.36 -10.54
N VAL A 154 -17.29 14.35 -10.32
CA VAL A 154 -16.87 15.72 -10.02
C VAL A 154 -16.25 15.76 -8.63
N PHE A 155 -15.09 16.38 -8.52
CA PHE A 155 -14.43 16.59 -7.23
C PHE A 155 -15.29 17.43 -6.29
N ASP A 156 -15.52 16.92 -5.08
CA ASP A 156 -16.25 17.60 -4.02
C ASP A 156 -15.54 17.44 -2.66
N LEU A 157 -16.11 18.05 -1.62
CA LEU A 157 -15.56 17.94 -0.26
C LEU A 157 -15.61 16.50 0.27
N THR A 158 -16.58 15.69 -0.16
CA THR A 158 -16.68 14.27 0.24
C THR A 158 -15.46 13.49 -0.23
N ILE A 159 -15.09 13.66 -1.50
CA ILE A 159 -13.89 13.05 -2.09
C ILE A 159 -12.63 13.52 -1.36
N LEU A 160 -12.54 14.81 -1.00
CA LEU A 160 -11.42 15.33 -0.22
C LEU A 160 -11.30 14.64 1.15
N TRP A 161 -12.42 14.43 1.85
CA TRP A 161 -12.41 13.75 3.15
C TRP A 161 -12.00 12.28 3.02
N LEU A 162 -12.52 11.55 2.02
CA LEU A 162 -12.13 10.17 1.75
C LEU A 162 -10.64 10.06 1.38
N PHE A 163 -10.13 10.99 0.58
CA PHE A 163 -8.71 11.05 0.24
C PHE A 163 -7.83 11.26 1.48
N LEU A 164 -8.18 12.21 2.34
CA LEU A 164 -7.45 12.46 3.58
C LEU A 164 -7.51 11.26 4.53
N GLN A 165 -8.68 10.63 4.67
CA GLN A 165 -8.83 9.39 5.45
C GLN A 165 -7.91 8.29 4.92
N GLN A 166 -7.88 8.07 3.61
CA GLN A 166 -7.06 7.04 3.00
C GLN A 166 -5.57 7.30 3.17
N LEU A 167 -5.12 8.55 3.02
CA LEU A 167 -3.75 8.93 3.34
C LEU A 167 -3.38 8.58 4.77
N VAL A 168 -4.25 8.94 5.72
CA VAL A 168 -4.03 8.68 7.15
C VAL A 168 -3.97 7.18 7.43
N LEU A 169 -4.90 6.39 6.87
CA LEU A 169 -4.91 4.93 7.03
C LEU A 169 -3.59 4.31 6.54
N VAL A 170 -3.13 4.69 5.34
CA VAL A 170 -1.88 4.14 4.78
C VAL A 170 -0.67 4.61 5.58
N LEU A 171 -0.62 5.87 6.02
CA LEU A 171 0.46 6.35 6.88
C LEU A 171 0.57 5.57 8.19
N VAL A 172 -0.57 5.30 8.85
CA VAL A 172 -0.60 4.49 10.07
C VAL A 172 -0.16 3.05 9.78
N LEU A 173 -0.61 2.48 8.65
CA LEU A 173 -0.21 1.14 8.21
C LEU A 173 1.31 1.00 8.02
N LEU A 174 1.99 2.07 7.60
CA LEU A 174 3.44 2.08 7.36
C LEU A 174 4.29 2.21 8.64
N ILE A 175 3.73 2.70 9.76
CA ILE A 175 4.49 2.90 11.01
C ILE A 175 5.09 1.60 11.57
N PRO A 176 4.36 0.47 11.64
CA PRO A 176 4.95 -0.81 12.06
C PRO A 176 6.13 -1.27 11.19
N PHE A 177 6.15 -0.90 9.90
CA PHE A 177 7.27 -1.20 9.00
C PHE A 177 8.48 -0.33 9.32
N GLU A 178 8.29 0.96 9.55
CA GLU A 178 9.37 1.87 9.97
C GLU A 178 10.03 1.37 11.28
N ILE A 179 9.24 0.94 12.26
CA ILE A 179 9.76 0.44 13.55
C ILE A 179 10.50 -0.89 13.37
N ARG A 180 10.02 -1.78 12.49
CA ARG A 180 10.67 -3.06 12.17
C ARG A 180 12.03 -2.84 11.52
N ASP A 181 12.07 -1.94 10.55
CA ASP A 181 13.20 -1.76 9.64
C ASP A 181 14.30 -0.92 10.26
N LEU A 182 14.04 -0.28 11.41
CA LEU A 182 15.01 0.47 12.20
C LEU A 182 16.36 -0.25 12.44
N LYS A 183 16.36 -1.58 12.56
CA LYS A 183 17.60 -2.37 12.76
C LYS A 183 18.45 -2.56 11.50
N TYR A 184 17.88 -2.32 10.32
CA TYR A 184 18.53 -2.48 9.02
C TYR A 184 18.72 -1.14 8.28
N ASP A 185 17.94 -0.12 8.65
CA ASP A 185 17.95 1.20 8.04
C ASP A 185 19.25 1.96 8.34
N ALA A 186 19.89 2.47 7.29
CA ALA A 186 21.01 3.39 7.42
C ALA A 186 20.58 4.68 8.15
N LEU A 187 21.47 5.27 8.97
CA LEU A 187 21.20 6.49 9.75
C LEU A 187 20.79 7.68 8.88
N GLU A 188 21.26 7.72 7.65
CA GLU A 188 20.98 8.79 6.69
C GLU A 188 19.51 8.84 6.24
N LEU A 189 18.76 7.75 6.40
CA LEU A 189 17.35 7.67 6.03
C LEU A 189 16.47 8.56 6.90
N ARG A 190 16.91 8.90 8.12
CA ARG A 190 16.21 9.75 9.09
C ARG A 190 14.71 9.39 9.20
N THR A 191 14.43 8.10 9.38
CA THR A 191 13.06 7.57 9.54
C THR A 191 12.39 8.12 10.79
N LEU A 192 11.06 7.98 10.91
CA LEU A 192 10.33 8.40 12.12
C LEU A 192 10.94 7.83 13.41
N PRO A 193 11.20 6.50 13.52
CA PRO A 193 11.81 5.95 14.72
C PRO A 193 13.27 6.37 14.92
N GLN A 194 14.03 6.67 13.87
CA GLN A 194 15.38 7.25 14.01
C GLN A 194 15.35 8.69 14.55
N ARG A 195 14.36 9.50 14.15
CA ARG A 195 14.25 10.92 14.57
C ARG A 195 13.66 11.09 15.96
N PHE A 196 12.60 10.35 16.26
CA PHE A 196 11.78 10.58 17.46
C PHE A 196 11.86 9.44 18.48
N GLY A 197 12.49 8.32 18.12
CA GLY A 197 12.41 7.09 18.88
C GLY A 197 11.09 6.34 18.65
N ILE A 198 11.05 5.10 19.12
CA ILE A 198 9.92 4.19 18.89
C ILE A 198 8.66 4.66 19.60
N ALA A 199 8.78 5.08 20.87
CA ALA A 199 7.64 5.50 21.67
C ALA A 199 6.91 6.70 21.04
N LYS A 200 7.65 7.73 20.63
CA LYS A 200 7.07 8.90 19.95
C LYS A 200 6.55 8.55 18.55
N THR A 201 7.21 7.65 17.83
CA THR A 201 6.68 7.16 16.54
C THR A 201 5.31 6.48 16.69
N LYS A 202 5.11 5.69 17.76
CA LYS A 202 3.79 5.13 18.08
C LYS A 202 2.78 6.22 18.45
N GLN A 203 3.18 7.22 19.24
CA GLN A 203 2.33 8.36 19.59
C GLN A 203 1.88 9.15 18.34
N ILE A 204 2.77 9.36 17.37
CA ILE A 204 2.42 9.93 16.07
C ILE A 204 1.33 9.08 15.38
N GLY A 205 1.49 7.74 15.37
CA GLY A 205 0.48 6.83 14.84
C GLY A 205 -0.88 6.93 15.55
N TYR A 206 -0.89 7.01 16.88
CA TYR A 206 -2.14 7.22 17.63
C TYR A 206 -2.77 8.59 17.37
N GLY A 207 -1.96 9.64 17.23
CA GLY A 207 -2.43 10.97 16.83
C GLY A 207 -3.05 10.97 15.42
N LEU A 208 -2.45 10.23 14.48
CA LEU A 208 -3.02 10.02 13.15
C LEU A 208 -4.34 9.25 13.21
N LEU A 209 -4.46 8.21 14.05
CA LEU A 209 -5.74 7.52 14.25
C LEU A 209 -6.81 8.42 14.86
N LEU A 210 -6.45 9.29 15.80
CA LEU A 210 -7.38 10.30 16.33
C LEU A 210 -7.83 11.26 15.22
N PHE A 211 -6.90 11.71 14.38
CA PHE A 211 -7.23 12.55 13.24
C PHE A 211 -8.15 11.84 12.23
N TYR A 212 -7.94 10.55 11.98
CA TYR A 212 -8.86 9.73 11.18
C TYR A 212 -10.29 9.72 11.77
N VAL A 213 -10.43 9.55 13.09
CA VAL A 213 -11.74 9.62 13.77
C VAL A 213 -12.39 10.99 13.54
N LEU A 214 -11.65 12.08 13.67
CA LEU A 214 -12.19 13.43 13.42
C LEU A 214 -12.69 13.59 11.99
N LEU A 215 -11.95 13.07 11.00
CA LEU A 215 -12.38 13.06 9.59
C LEU A 215 -13.66 12.24 9.40
N ALA A 216 -13.75 11.05 10.01
CA ALA A 216 -14.95 10.20 9.95
C ALA A 216 -16.19 10.87 10.58
N LEU A 217 -16.01 11.65 11.65
CA LEU A 217 -17.11 12.41 12.27
C LEU A 217 -17.58 13.59 11.41
N ILE A 218 -16.67 14.22 10.66
CA ILE A 218 -16.99 15.32 9.73
C ILE A 218 -17.75 14.78 8.52
N GLU A 219 -17.42 13.57 8.07
CA GLU A 219 -18.09 12.89 6.97
C GLU A 219 -19.51 12.45 7.39
N ARG A 220 -20.50 13.32 7.22
CA ARG A 220 -21.89 13.11 7.67
C ARG A 220 -22.68 12.02 6.92
N ARG A 221 -22.07 11.27 6.01
CA ARG A 221 -22.73 10.32 5.08
C ARG A 221 -22.31 8.87 5.29
N VAL A 222 -21.90 8.52 6.51
CA VAL A 222 -21.47 7.15 6.80
C VAL A 222 -22.70 6.23 6.87
N SER A 223 -22.80 5.31 5.92
CA SER A 223 -23.76 4.20 5.96
C SER A 223 -23.46 3.31 7.17
N THR A 224 -24.43 2.50 7.63
CA THR A 224 -24.22 1.58 8.77
C THR A 224 -22.99 0.68 8.57
N ILE A 225 -22.77 0.19 7.36
CA ILE A 225 -21.57 -0.59 7.01
C ILE A 225 -20.30 0.25 7.11
N GLY A 226 -20.31 1.50 6.62
CA GLY A 226 -19.17 2.41 6.70
C GLY A 226 -18.75 2.69 8.14
N TYR A 227 -19.71 2.82 9.06
CA TYR A 227 -19.43 3.05 10.48
C TYR A 227 -18.67 1.87 11.08
N TRP A 228 -19.15 0.65 10.84
CA TRP A 228 -18.48 -0.56 11.31
C TRP A 228 -17.13 -0.79 10.63
N GLN A 229 -16.98 -0.40 9.37
CA GLN A 229 -15.68 -0.40 8.70
C GLN A 229 -14.69 0.52 9.41
N ASP A 230 -15.08 1.76 9.71
CA ASP A 230 -14.20 2.73 10.36
C ASP A 230 -13.80 2.26 11.78
N VAL A 231 -14.75 1.72 12.55
CA VAL A 231 -14.47 1.11 13.87
C VAL A 231 -13.46 -0.03 13.75
N LEU A 232 -13.64 -0.93 12.76
CA LEU A 232 -12.74 -2.07 12.56
C LEU A 232 -11.36 -1.62 12.08
N TRP A 233 -11.27 -0.62 11.18
CA TRP A 233 -10.02 0.01 10.78
C TRP A 233 -9.24 0.54 11.98
N ILE A 234 -9.89 1.36 12.80
CA ILE A 234 -9.29 1.97 13.99
C ILE A 234 -8.79 0.88 14.95
N PHE A 235 -9.62 -0.13 15.22
CA PHE A 235 -9.27 -1.23 16.12
C PHE A 235 -8.04 -2.00 15.63
N LEU A 236 -8.04 -2.45 14.37
CA LEU A 236 -6.94 -3.25 13.82
C LEU A 236 -5.63 -2.45 13.73
N LEU A 237 -5.69 -1.19 13.31
CA LEU A 237 -4.52 -0.30 13.24
C LEU A 237 -4.00 0.04 14.64
N PHE A 238 -4.88 0.25 15.62
CA PHE A 238 -4.49 0.44 17.01
C PHE A 238 -3.72 -0.77 17.54
N LEU A 239 -4.24 -2.00 17.31
CA LEU A 239 -3.54 -3.23 17.70
C LEU A 239 -2.19 -3.38 16.99
N ALA A 240 -2.12 -3.05 15.70
CA ALA A 240 -0.87 -3.07 14.94
C ALA A 240 0.20 -2.15 15.54
N LEU A 241 -0.18 -0.92 15.92
CA LEU A 241 0.70 0.03 16.60
C LEU A 241 1.07 -0.42 18.03
N PHE A 242 0.12 -1.01 18.75
CA PHE A 242 0.34 -1.48 20.12
C PHE A 242 1.39 -2.60 20.15
N PHE A 243 1.23 -3.61 19.29
CA PHE A 243 2.09 -4.80 19.30
C PHE A 243 3.38 -4.67 18.49
N THR A 244 3.53 -3.67 17.60
CA THR A 244 4.78 -3.52 16.83
C THR A 244 6.01 -3.25 17.72
N ARG A 245 7.13 -3.91 17.42
CA ARG A 245 8.42 -3.85 18.14
C ARG A 245 9.57 -4.07 17.15
N ILE A 246 10.79 -3.62 17.45
CA ILE A 246 11.97 -3.86 16.58
C ILE A 246 12.22 -5.35 16.36
N GLN A 247 12.21 -6.14 17.46
CA GLN A 247 12.41 -7.59 17.43
C GLN A 247 11.08 -8.34 17.27
N GLN A 248 10.27 -7.92 16.29
CA GLN A 248 9.08 -8.67 15.92
C GLN A 248 9.45 -9.88 15.04
N LYS A 249 8.64 -10.94 15.08
CA LYS A 249 8.76 -12.07 14.14
C LYS A 249 8.71 -11.52 12.71
N ASN A 250 9.55 -12.02 11.80
CA ASN A 250 9.67 -11.48 10.43
C ASN A 250 8.31 -11.33 9.71
N ASN A 251 7.36 -12.21 10.00
CA ASN A 251 6.05 -12.24 9.38
C ASN A 251 5.02 -11.34 10.08
N TYR A 252 5.34 -10.67 11.19
CA TYR A 252 4.35 -9.85 11.90
C TYR A 252 3.84 -8.68 11.03
N ALA A 253 4.72 -7.75 10.65
CA ALA A 253 4.30 -6.64 9.79
C ALA A 253 3.92 -7.12 8.38
N ALA A 254 4.79 -7.94 7.77
CA ALA A 254 4.62 -8.38 6.38
C ALA A 254 3.42 -9.32 6.15
N LEU A 255 2.83 -9.92 7.19
CA LEU A 255 1.63 -10.74 7.03
C LEU A 255 0.43 -10.15 7.78
N TRP A 256 0.59 -9.74 9.04
CA TRP A 256 -0.58 -9.35 9.84
C TRP A 256 -0.96 -7.87 9.65
N VAL A 257 0.03 -6.98 9.59
CA VAL A 257 -0.24 -5.56 9.39
C VAL A 257 -0.66 -5.32 7.94
N GLU A 258 0.09 -5.86 6.98
CA GLU A 258 -0.27 -5.78 5.55
C GLU A 258 -1.62 -6.46 5.22
N ALA A 259 -2.10 -7.43 6.01
CA ALA A 259 -3.40 -8.06 5.79
C ALA A 259 -4.60 -7.19 6.20
N ILE A 260 -4.40 -6.07 6.92
CA ILE A 260 -5.53 -5.28 7.43
C ILE A 260 -6.49 -4.88 6.30
N PRO A 261 -6.05 -4.31 5.16
CA PRO A 261 -6.95 -4.05 4.03
C PRO A 261 -7.70 -5.28 3.50
N ILE A 262 -7.06 -6.45 3.52
CA ILE A 262 -7.68 -7.72 3.09
C ILE A 262 -8.81 -8.11 4.05
N VAL A 263 -8.58 -8.01 5.35
CA VAL A 263 -9.61 -8.23 6.38
C VAL A 263 -10.78 -7.28 6.19
N MET A 264 -10.52 -6.03 5.83
CA MET A 264 -11.55 -5.02 5.58
C MET A 264 -12.38 -5.32 4.34
N ALA A 265 -11.77 -5.79 3.25
CA ALA A 265 -12.49 -6.26 2.08
C ALA A 265 -13.38 -7.46 2.41
N LEU A 266 -12.86 -8.47 3.12
CA LEU A 266 -13.63 -9.65 3.54
C LEU A 266 -14.81 -9.27 4.44
N PHE A 267 -14.60 -8.40 5.43
CA PHE A 267 -15.68 -7.88 6.27
C PHE A 267 -16.78 -7.22 5.44
N THR A 268 -16.39 -6.42 4.45
CA THR A 268 -17.33 -5.70 3.57
C THR A 268 -18.16 -6.67 2.72
N MET A 269 -17.53 -7.70 2.15
CA MET A 269 -18.22 -8.73 1.37
C MET A 269 -19.20 -9.54 2.22
N LEU A 270 -18.77 -9.96 3.43
CA LEU A 270 -19.62 -10.75 4.34
C LEU A 270 -20.82 -9.95 4.85
N TYR A 271 -20.62 -8.68 5.19
CA TYR A 271 -21.71 -7.81 5.64
C TYR A 271 -22.76 -7.65 4.55
N LYS A 272 -22.32 -7.46 3.29
CA LYS A 272 -23.22 -7.35 2.14
C LYS A 272 -24.00 -8.63 1.85
N SER A 273 -23.39 -9.80 2.01
CA SER A 273 -24.08 -11.07 1.77
C SER A 273 -25.14 -11.42 2.83
N ALA A 274 -25.11 -10.72 3.97
CA ALA A 274 -26.03 -10.95 5.09
C ALA A 274 -27.26 -10.03 5.08
N LEU A 275 -27.32 -9.06 4.15
CA LEU A 275 -28.46 -8.18 3.89
C LEU A 275 -29.28 -8.70 2.70
#